data_AF-A0A3S0I338-F1
#
_entry.id   AF-A0A3S0I338-F1
#
_cell.length_a   1.000
_cell.length_b   1.000
_cell.length_c   1.000
_cell.angle_alpha   90.00
_cell.angle_beta   90.00
_cell.angle_gamma   90.00
#
_symmetry.space_group_name_H-M   'P 1'
#
loop_
_entity.id
_entity.type
_entity.pdbx_description
1 polymer ?
#
loop_
_entity_poly.entity_id
_entity_poly.type
_entity_poly.pdbx_seq_one_letter_code
_entity_poly.pdbx_strand_id
1 'polypeptide(L)'
;MKYLLSIFYVSLALLVLSGCSSNEKDEQSENVDQTDIETEKEEKETDISSEKNQEESKDESYDESELIEAVETEQVYPEIPFQNINWFFGSPDRQPNGGIWVYTSETIPSGYEDTIDWELNDLLLVQVNDPKYIDHELEIKALQILDDNVVKIVVSTEPDEYSTDKKAARRYASVEKGQLQGKKFLVETVEGEKVDVGTNVKTSEISGSAEQ
;
A
#
# COMPACT_ATOMS: atom_id res chain seq x y z
N MET A 1 -30.59 39.39 32.50
CA MET A 1 -30.43 38.25 31.56
C MET A 1 -31.75 37.85 30.88
N LYS A 2 -32.52 38.77 30.28
CA LYS A 2 -33.76 38.42 29.53
C LYS A 2 -33.65 38.59 28.01
N TYR A 3 -32.66 39.36 27.53
CA TYR A 3 -32.47 39.62 26.10
C TYR A 3 -31.49 38.66 25.41
N LEU A 4 -30.67 37.91 26.15
CA LEU A 4 -29.73 36.94 25.56
C LEU A 4 -30.43 35.66 25.05
N LEU A 5 -31.48 35.18 25.73
CA LEU A 5 -32.29 34.06 25.22
C LEU A 5 -33.03 34.41 23.91
N SER A 6 -33.37 35.68 23.67
CA SER A 6 -34.11 36.09 22.47
C SER A 6 -33.27 36.06 21.19
N ILE A 7 -31.95 36.14 21.29
CA ILE A 7 -31.05 36.14 20.12
C ILE A 7 -30.85 34.71 19.60
N PHE A 8 -30.78 33.73 20.51
CA PHE A 8 -30.54 32.32 20.16
C PHE A 8 -31.69 31.69 19.33
N TYR A 9 -32.94 32.07 19.63
CA TYR A 9 -34.10 31.58 18.88
C TYR A 9 -34.19 32.15 17.45
N VAL A 10 -33.66 33.35 17.21
CA VAL A 10 -33.65 33.96 15.87
C VAL A 10 -32.60 33.31 14.96
N SER A 11 -31.45 32.90 15.50
CA SER A 11 -30.44 32.17 14.72
C SER A 11 -30.88 30.74 14.36
N LEU A 12 -31.61 30.06 15.25
CA LEU A 12 -32.05 28.68 15.01
C LEU A 12 -33.14 28.57 13.92
N ALA A 13 -33.97 29.61 13.75
CA ALA A 13 -35.04 29.65 12.76
C ALA A 13 -34.54 29.81 11.31
N LEU A 14 -33.30 30.26 11.09
CA LEU A 14 -32.75 30.54 9.76
C LEU A 14 -32.11 29.33 9.04
N LEU A 15 -31.86 28.22 9.75
CA LEU A 15 -31.18 27.04 9.18
C LEU A 15 -32.12 25.95 8.62
N VAL A 16 -33.45 26.15 8.69
CA VAL A 16 -34.45 25.13 8.29
C VAL A 16 -35.01 25.36 6.87
N LEU A 17 -34.37 26.22 6.06
CA LEU A 17 -34.87 26.62 4.72
C LEU A 17 -33.93 26.27 3.55
N SER A 18 -32.82 25.59 3.78
CA SER A 18 -32.03 24.96 2.70
C SER A 18 -32.68 23.63 2.32
N GLY A 19 -33.69 23.70 1.45
CA GLY A 19 -34.63 22.61 1.20
C GLY A 19 -34.11 21.47 0.34
N CYS A 20 -34.73 20.30 0.53
CA CYS A 20 -34.77 19.25 -0.48
C CYS A 20 -35.47 19.76 -1.75
N SER A 21 -34.89 19.48 -2.92
CA SER A 21 -35.62 19.43 -4.19
C SER A 21 -35.64 18.00 -4.68
N SER A 22 -36.69 17.62 -5.42
CA SER A 22 -37.14 16.22 -5.61
C SER A 22 -37.40 15.90 -7.09
N ASN A 23 -37.19 14.64 -7.46
CA ASN A 23 -37.51 14.01 -8.75
C ASN A 23 -36.72 14.58 -9.97
N GLU A 24 -36.58 13.85 -11.08
CA GLU A 24 -37.42 12.75 -11.62
C GLU A 24 -36.60 11.64 -12.33
N LYS A 25 -37.28 10.61 -12.82
CA LYS A 25 -36.69 9.43 -13.51
C LYS A 25 -36.30 9.74 -14.96
N ASP A 26 -35.40 8.95 -15.53
CA ASP A 26 -35.74 8.07 -16.66
C ASP A 26 -34.62 7.03 -16.95
N GLU A 27 -35.02 5.79 -17.19
CA GLU A 27 -34.23 4.75 -17.88
C GLU A 27 -34.64 4.74 -19.36
N GLN A 28 -33.77 4.28 -20.28
CA GLN A 28 -34.09 3.28 -21.33
C GLN A 28 -33.12 3.26 -22.54
N SER A 29 -32.60 2.06 -22.87
CA SER A 29 -32.14 1.58 -24.21
C SER A 29 -30.93 2.27 -24.90
N GLU A 30 -30.23 1.70 -25.89
CA GLU A 30 -29.99 0.32 -26.40
C GLU A 30 -28.68 0.39 -27.23
N ASN A 31 -27.74 -0.56 -27.13
CA ASN A 31 -27.52 -1.69 -28.07
C ASN A 31 -26.76 -1.34 -29.38
N VAL A 32 -25.52 -1.88 -29.50
CA VAL A 32 -24.94 -2.50 -30.74
C VAL A 32 -24.54 -1.50 -31.89
N ASP A 33 -23.53 -1.71 -32.74
CA ASP A 33 -22.80 -2.92 -33.17
C ASP A 33 -21.27 -2.70 -33.45
N GLN A 34 -20.63 -3.78 -33.92
CA GLN A 34 -19.39 -3.92 -34.70
C GLN A 34 -19.36 -2.98 -35.94
N THR A 35 -18.32 -2.82 -36.78
CA THR A 35 -17.07 -3.56 -37.08
C THR A 35 -15.97 -2.49 -37.38
N ASP A 36 -14.82 -2.67 -38.05
CA ASP A 36 -14.17 -3.79 -38.78
C ASP A 36 -12.62 -3.67 -38.73
N ILE A 37 -11.92 -4.53 -39.47
CA ILE A 37 -10.48 -4.44 -39.77
C ILE A 37 -10.29 -4.12 -41.26
N GLU A 38 -9.34 -3.27 -41.63
CA GLU A 38 -8.83 -3.25 -43.00
C GLU A 38 -7.30 -3.14 -43.06
N THR A 39 -6.72 -3.91 -43.98
CA THR A 39 -5.28 -4.03 -44.22
C THR A 39 -5.00 -3.58 -45.64
N GLU A 40 -4.04 -2.69 -45.84
CA GLU A 40 -3.50 -2.41 -47.17
C GLU A 40 -1.98 -2.58 -47.23
N LYS A 41 -1.54 -3.14 -48.35
CA LYS A 41 -0.17 -3.55 -48.64
C LYS A 41 0.07 -3.21 -50.12
N GLU A 42 1.01 -2.32 -50.40
CA GLU A 42 1.52 -2.13 -51.77
C GLU A 42 3.02 -2.40 -51.84
N GLU A 43 3.38 -3.37 -52.68
CA GLU A 43 4.72 -3.59 -53.19
C GLU A 43 4.88 -2.84 -54.52
N LYS A 44 6.08 -2.34 -54.81
CA LYS A 44 6.43 -2.02 -56.19
C LYS A 44 7.93 -2.22 -56.46
N GLU A 45 8.22 -3.25 -57.25
CA GLU A 45 9.55 -3.49 -57.82
C GLU A 45 9.94 -2.40 -58.82
N THR A 46 11.23 -2.09 -58.92
CA THR A 46 11.89 -1.82 -60.21
C THR A 46 13.37 -2.20 -60.08
N ASP A 47 13.85 -3.00 -61.02
CA ASP A 47 15.20 -3.57 -61.05
C ASP A 47 16.10 -2.85 -62.09
N ILE A 48 17.41 -3.12 -62.01
CA ILE A 48 18.46 -3.09 -63.04
C ILE A 48 19.63 -2.07 -62.85
N SER A 49 20.82 -2.67 -62.81
CA SER A 49 22.16 -2.16 -63.20
C SER A 49 23.04 -1.45 -62.17
N SER A 50 23.61 -2.26 -61.29
CA SER A 50 25.07 -2.36 -61.05
C SER A 50 25.95 -1.15 -61.42
N GLU A 51 26.46 -0.46 -60.40
CA GLU A 51 27.74 0.23 -60.45
C GLU A 51 28.61 -0.18 -59.24
N LYS A 52 29.91 -0.30 -59.46
CA LYS A 52 30.83 -1.06 -58.59
C LYS A 52 31.61 -0.12 -57.68
N ASN A 53 31.24 -0.06 -56.39
CA ASN A 53 32.07 0.54 -55.35
C ASN A 53 32.46 -0.49 -54.29
N GLN A 54 33.76 -0.50 -53.95
CA GLN A 54 34.27 -1.17 -52.76
C GLN A 54 34.03 -0.24 -51.57
N GLU A 55 33.07 -0.57 -50.71
CA GLU A 55 33.13 -0.10 -49.32
C GLU A 55 33.90 -1.13 -48.52
N GLU A 56 34.90 -0.65 -47.78
CA GLU A 56 35.63 -1.46 -46.81
C GLU A 56 34.63 -1.91 -45.74
N SER A 57 34.44 -3.22 -45.61
CA SER A 57 33.77 -3.79 -44.45
C SER A 57 34.63 -3.49 -43.22
N LYS A 58 34.36 -2.35 -42.60
CA LYS A 58 34.81 -2.05 -41.25
C LYS A 58 34.12 -3.06 -40.35
N ASP A 59 34.87 -4.12 -40.05
CA ASP A 59 34.50 -5.14 -39.09
C ASP A 59 34.53 -4.47 -37.72
N GLU A 60 33.44 -3.79 -37.36
CA GLU A 60 33.19 -3.29 -36.02
C GLU A 60 32.96 -4.51 -35.14
N SER A 61 34.08 -5.11 -34.73
CA SER A 61 34.20 -6.17 -33.75
C SER A 61 33.49 -5.73 -32.47
N TYR A 62 32.19 -6.07 -32.39
CA TYR A 62 31.40 -5.92 -31.17
C TYR A 62 32.13 -6.63 -30.03
N ASP A 63 32.59 -5.85 -29.05
CA ASP A 63 33.21 -6.40 -27.86
C ASP A 63 32.12 -7.02 -27.00
N GLU A 64 31.97 -8.35 -27.07
CA GLU A 64 31.01 -9.09 -26.26
C GLU A 64 31.21 -8.88 -24.75
N SER A 65 32.36 -8.35 -24.31
CA SER A 65 32.59 -7.99 -22.90
C SER A 65 31.92 -6.68 -22.45
N GLU A 66 31.37 -5.87 -23.38
CA GLU A 66 30.51 -4.72 -23.06
C GLU A 66 29.01 -5.09 -23.02
N LEU A 67 28.64 -6.34 -23.31
CA LEU A 67 27.26 -6.80 -23.22
C LEU A 67 26.86 -7.05 -21.75
N ILE A 68 26.00 -6.18 -21.23
CA ILE A 68 25.31 -6.39 -19.95
C ILE A 68 24.43 -7.65 -20.02
N GLU A 69 24.71 -8.60 -19.14
CA GLU A 69 24.00 -9.89 -19.06
C GLU A 69 22.54 -9.70 -18.62
N ALA A 70 21.64 -10.49 -19.21
CA ALA A 70 20.24 -10.51 -18.81
C ALA A 70 20.10 -11.19 -17.44
N VAL A 71 19.57 -10.47 -16.45
CA VAL A 71 19.35 -11.00 -15.10
C VAL A 71 18.08 -11.84 -15.02
N GLU A 72 18.10 -12.88 -14.18
CA GLU A 72 16.89 -13.64 -13.82
C GLU A 72 15.90 -12.75 -13.04
N THR A 73 14.60 -13.06 -13.16
CA THR A 73 13.55 -12.35 -12.42
C THR A 73 13.50 -12.80 -10.96
N GLU A 74 13.41 -11.84 -10.04
CA GLU A 74 13.19 -12.15 -8.62
C GLU A 74 11.81 -12.76 -8.33
N GLN A 75 11.68 -13.40 -7.17
CA GLN A 75 10.43 -14.02 -6.72
C GLN A 75 9.41 -12.97 -6.29
N VAL A 76 8.24 -12.97 -6.93
CA VAL A 76 7.09 -12.12 -6.58
C VAL A 76 6.11 -12.92 -5.72
N TYR A 77 5.62 -12.31 -4.65
CA TYR A 77 4.62 -12.88 -3.73
C TYR A 77 3.23 -12.27 -3.97
N PRO A 78 2.13 -12.99 -3.74
CA PRO A 78 0.80 -12.40 -3.67
C PRO A 78 0.73 -11.34 -2.57
N GLU A 79 -0.01 -10.26 -2.77
CA GLU A 79 -0.09 -9.15 -1.81
C GLU A 79 -1.52 -8.90 -1.32
N ILE A 80 -1.63 -8.53 -0.04
CA ILE A 80 -2.87 -8.08 0.59
C ILE A 80 -3.01 -6.57 0.34
N PRO A 81 -4.10 -6.08 -0.28
CA PRO A 81 -4.30 -4.66 -0.49
C PRO A 81 -4.53 -3.93 0.86
N PHE A 82 -3.92 -2.75 0.99
CA PHE A 82 -4.00 -1.94 2.20
C PHE A 82 -3.94 -0.45 1.89
N GLN A 83 -4.25 0.39 2.88
CA GLN A 83 -4.07 1.85 2.80
C GLN A 83 -3.35 2.34 4.06
N ASN A 84 -2.21 3.02 3.90
CA ASN A 84 -1.54 3.72 5.01
C ASN A 84 -2.45 4.83 5.56
N ILE A 85 -2.58 4.91 6.89
CA ILE A 85 -3.43 5.89 7.57
C ILE A 85 -2.57 7.06 8.07
N ASN A 86 -2.90 8.26 7.60
CA ASN A 86 -2.29 9.52 8.01
C ASN A 86 -3.20 10.28 8.98
N TRP A 87 -2.65 10.68 10.13
CA TRP A 87 -3.41 11.25 11.24
C TRP A 87 -3.31 12.79 11.28
N PHE A 88 -4.35 13.48 10.81
CA PHE A 88 -4.35 14.94 10.66
C PHE A 88 -4.58 15.74 11.96
N PHE A 89 -5.20 15.14 12.98
CA PHE A 89 -5.57 15.82 14.25
C PHE A 89 -4.84 15.26 15.48
N GLY A 90 -3.64 14.72 15.25
CA GLY A 90 -2.90 13.93 16.23
C GLY A 90 -3.18 12.44 16.02
N SER A 91 -2.12 11.63 16.12
CA SER A 91 -2.25 10.16 16.15
C SER A 91 -2.51 9.70 17.59
N PRO A 92 -3.25 8.58 17.80
CA PRO A 92 -3.47 8.00 19.13
C PRO A 92 -2.18 7.73 19.89
N ASP A 93 -2.24 7.49 21.21
CA ASP A 93 -1.03 7.17 21.98
C ASP A 93 -0.32 5.90 21.47
N ARG A 94 0.99 5.81 21.72
CA ARG A 94 1.82 4.65 21.37
C ARG A 94 1.53 3.49 22.31
N GLN A 95 1.68 2.26 21.81
CA GLN A 95 1.63 1.07 22.65
C GLN A 95 2.85 1.06 23.59
N PRO A 96 2.74 0.51 24.82
CA PRO A 96 3.81 0.57 25.82
C PRO A 96 5.03 -0.32 25.46
N ASN A 97 4.85 -1.26 24.55
CA ASN A 97 5.91 -2.10 23.97
C ASN A 97 5.83 -1.99 22.44
N GLY A 98 6.87 -2.42 21.73
CA GLY A 98 6.75 -2.68 20.30
C GLY A 98 5.92 -3.93 19.99
N GLY A 99 5.49 -4.05 18.74
CA GLY A 99 4.73 -5.19 18.27
C GLY A 99 3.92 -4.93 17.02
N ILE A 100 3.02 -5.87 16.74
CA ILE A 100 2.05 -5.81 15.65
C ILE A 100 0.68 -6.13 16.24
N TRP A 101 -0.31 -5.30 15.95
CA TRP A 101 -1.71 -5.48 16.37
C TRP A 101 -2.61 -5.48 15.16
N VAL A 102 -3.58 -6.38 15.17
CA VAL A 102 -4.70 -6.41 14.24
C VAL A 102 -5.94 -6.18 15.09
N TYR A 103 -6.57 -5.01 14.91
CA TYR A 103 -7.84 -4.69 15.54
C TYR A 103 -8.97 -4.95 14.54
N THR A 104 -10.08 -5.46 15.04
CA THR A 104 -11.27 -5.82 14.27
C THR A 104 -12.47 -5.06 14.81
N SER A 105 -13.63 -5.14 14.14
CA SER A 105 -14.89 -4.58 14.66
C SER A 105 -15.29 -5.06 16.07
N GLU A 106 -14.70 -6.16 16.56
CA GLU A 106 -14.94 -6.71 17.90
C GLU A 106 -13.88 -6.27 18.93
N THR A 107 -12.76 -5.69 18.47
CA THR A 107 -11.58 -5.35 19.30
C THR A 107 -11.13 -3.91 19.13
N ILE A 108 -12.03 -3.03 18.66
CA ILE A 108 -11.81 -1.59 18.48
C ILE A 108 -11.28 -0.96 19.79
N PRO A 109 -10.07 -0.35 19.79
CA PRO A 109 -9.58 0.39 20.95
C PRO A 109 -10.36 1.70 21.11
N SER A 110 -10.56 2.14 22.36
CA SER A 110 -11.31 3.38 22.62
C SER A 110 -10.62 4.60 21.99
N GLY A 111 -11.39 5.44 21.31
CA GLY A 111 -10.89 6.60 20.56
C GLY A 111 -10.50 6.29 19.11
N TYR A 112 -10.74 5.06 18.62
CA TYR A 112 -10.50 4.66 17.23
C TYR A 112 -11.79 4.43 16.43
N GLU A 113 -12.96 4.69 17.01
CA GLU A 113 -14.27 4.35 16.45
C GLU A 113 -14.48 4.93 15.03
N ASP A 114 -14.00 6.15 14.78
CA ASP A 114 -14.10 6.85 13.49
C ASP A 114 -12.85 6.71 12.59
N THR A 115 -11.93 5.76 12.86
CA THR A 115 -10.63 5.67 12.15
C THR A 115 -10.74 5.06 10.74
N ILE A 116 -11.57 4.03 10.60
CA ILE A 116 -11.79 3.24 9.38
C ILE A 116 -13.25 2.80 9.32
N ASP A 117 -13.71 2.35 8.16
CA ASP A 117 -14.96 1.59 8.07
C ASP A 117 -14.74 0.18 8.64
N TRP A 118 -15.12 -0.01 9.91
CA TRP A 118 -15.02 -1.28 10.64
C TRP A 118 -15.99 -2.37 10.15
N GLU A 119 -16.99 -2.06 9.34
CA GLU A 119 -17.81 -3.10 8.71
C GLU A 119 -17.02 -3.80 7.61
N LEU A 120 -16.21 -3.04 6.86
CA LEU A 120 -15.45 -3.48 5.69
C LEU A 120 -13.95 -3.79 5.97
N ASN A 121 -13.36 -3.24 7.03
CA ASN A 121 -11.90 -3.27 7.25
C ASN A 121 -11.52 -3.70 8.68
N ASP A 122 -10.32 -4.28 8.79
CA ASP A 122 -9.55 -4.41 10.03
C ASP A 122 -8.42 -3.36 10.04
N LEU A 123 -7.94 -2.99 11.24
CA LEU A 123 -6.87 -2.01 11.44
C LEU A 123 -5.56 -2.70 11.84
N LEU A 124 -4.53 -2.56 11.00
CA LEU A 124 -3.16 -2.96 11.30
C LEU A 124 -2.40 -1.81 11.99
N LEU A 125 -1.72 -2.11 13.10
CA LEU A 125 -0.68 -1.26 13.69
C LEU A 125 0.64 -2.03 13.73
N VAL A 126 1.69 -1.43 13.17
CA VAL A 126 3.09 -1.86 13.32
C VAL A 126 3.81 -0.82 14.17
N GLN A 127 4.44 -1.22 15.27
CA GLN A 127 5.29 -0.35 16.09
C GLN A 127 6.64 -1.03 16.36
N VAL A 128 7.72 -0.43 15.87
CA VAL A 128 9.08 -0.95 16.00
C VAL A 128 9.71 -0.38 17.27
N ASN A 129 10.22 -1.26 18.14
CA ASN A 129 10.89 -0.87 19.40
C ASN A 129 12.36 -1.29 19.44
N ASP A 130 12.95 -1.55 18.27
CA ASP A 130 14.40 -1.60 18.10
C ASP A 130 14.99 -0.18 18.26
N PRO A 131 15.98 0.03 19.14
CA PRO A 131 16.67 1.31 19.33
C PRO A 131 17.19 1.98 18.06
N LYS A 132 17.48 1.22 16.99
CA LYS A 132 17.93 1.72 15.69
C LYS A 132 16.90 2.64 15.02
N TYR A 133 15.61 2.32 15.14
CA TYR A 133 14.51 3.03 14.48
C TYR A 133 13.72 3.94 15.45
N ILE A 134 14.36 4.37 16.54
CA ILE A 134 13.86 5.51 17.32
C ILE A 134 14.06 6.77 16.48
N ASP A 135 13.09 7.68 16.53
CA ASP A 135 13.08 8.93 15.75
C ASP A 135 13.15 8.65 14.24
N HIS A 136 12.44 7.62 13.79
CA HIS A 136 12.18 7.33 12.39
C HIS A 136 10.67 7.31 12.13
N GLU A 137 10.27 7.83 10.97
CA GLU A 137 9.01 7.48 10.34
C GLU A 137 9.07 6.04 9.82
N LEU A 138 7.92 5.37 9.79
CA LEU A 138 7.75 4.06 9.17
C LEU A 138 6.59 4.14 8.19
N GLU A 139 6.78 3.58 7.00
CA GLU A 139 5.73 3.41 6.00
C GLU A 139 5.66 1.95 5.55
N ILE A 140 4.45 1.38 5.53
CA ILE A 140 4.24 0.05 4.96
C ILE A 140 4.20 0.20 3.44
N LYS A 141 5.02 -0.58 2.74
CA LYS A 141 5.14 -0.59 1.28
C LYS A 141 4.45 -1.79 0.64
N ALA A 142 4.48 -2.96 1.31
CA ALA A 142 3.78 -4.16 0.86
C ALA A 142 3.35 -5.06 2.04
N LEU A 143 2.30 -5.85 1.83
CA LEU A 143 1.85 -6.94 2.71
C LEU A 143 1.86 -8.25 1.93
N GLN A 144 3.01 -8.92 1.89
CA GLN A 144 3.25 -10.10 1.06
C GLN A 144 2.86 -11.40 1.77
N ILE A 145 2.06 -12.24 1.11
CA ILE A 145 1.68 -13.57 1.60
C ILE A 145 2.82 -14.53 1.28
N LEU A 146 3.56 -14.99 2.29
CA LEU A 146 4.63 -15.98 2.11
C LEU A 146 4.10 -17.42 2.18
N ASP A 147 3.06 -17.63 2.99
CA ASP A 147 2.39 -18.92 3.23
C ASP A 147 0.98 -18.63 3.81
N ASP A 148 0.11 -19.63 3.85
CA ASP A 148 -1.29 -19.53 4.31
C ASP A 148 -1.44 -18.83 5.67
N ASN A 149 -0.42 -18.93 6.54
CA ASN A 149 -0.42 -18.38 7.89
C ASN A 149 0.67 -17.31 8.14
N VAL A 150 1.39 -16.84 7.11
CA VAL A 150 2.54 -15.95 7.27
C VAL A 150 2.50 -14.78 6.28
N VAL A 151 2.47 -13.56 6.82
CA VAL A 151 2.53 -12.31 6.06
C VAL A 151 3.85 -11.58 6.34
N LYS A 152 4.57 -11.18 5.29
CA LYS A 152 5.70 -10.27 5.36
C LYS A 152 5.22 -8.83 5.18
N ILE A 153 5.48 -8.01 6.18
CA ILE A 153 5.27 -6.56 6.12
C ILE A 153 6.58 -5.95 5.62
N VAL A 154 6.58 -5.46 4.38
CA VAL A 154 7.71 -4.71 3.82
C VAL A 154 7.52 -3.24 4.19
N VAL A 155 8.54 -2.63 4.80
CA VAL A 155 8.49 -1.26 5.30
C VAL A 155 9.63 -0.41 4.75
N SER A 156 9.44 0.90 4.58
CA SER A 156 10.55 1.85 4.57
C SER A 156 10.63 2.58 5.91
N THR A 157 11.84 3.01 6.27
CA THR A 157 12.09 3.82 7.45
C THR A 157 12.95 5.01 7.10
N GLU A 158 12.53 6.20 7.48
CA GLU A 158 13.22 7.46 7.20
C GLU A 158 13.38 8.24 8.51
N PRO A 159 14.50 8.94 8.76
CA PRO A 159 14.66 9.73 9.98
C PRO A 159 13.58 10.82 10.10
N ASP A 160 12.94 10.91 11.27
CA ASP A 160 11.99 11.97 11.61
C ASP A 160 12.76 13.20 12.10
N GLU A 161 13.10 14.11 11.17
CA GLU A 161 13.80 15.36 11.49
C GLU A 161 12.91 16.40 12.20
N TYR A 162 11.60 16.14 12.34
CA TYR A 162 10.61 17.09 12.84
C TYR A 162 10.18 16.79 14.30
N SER A 163 10.27 15.53 14.76
CA SER A 163 9.99 15.17 16.15
C SER A 163 11.13 15.57 17.09
N THR A 164 10.79 16.33 18.14
CA THR A 164 11.69 16.64 19.25
C THR A 164 11.76 15.53 20.31
N ASP A 165 10.86 14.55 20.24
CA ASP A 165 10.65 13.54 21.27
C ASP A 165 11.10 12.16 20.78
N LYS A 166 11.97 11.51 21.56
CA LYS A 166 12.47 10.15 21.33
C LYS A 166 11.35 9.13 21.26
N LYS A 167 10.92 8.76 20.05
CA LYS A 167 9.70 7.97 19.82
C LYS A 167 9.95 6.75 18.94
N ALA A 168 9.31 5.64 19.29
CA ALA A 168 9.25 4.43 18.47
C ALA A 168 8.60 4.72 17.10
N ALA A 169 9.22 4.22 16.03
CA ALA A 169 8.64 4.25 14.70
C ALA A 169 7.35 3.43 14.64
N ARG A 170 6.32 3.94 13.96
CA ARG A 170 5.05 3.24 13.79
C ARG A 170 4.30 3.63 12.52
N ARG A 171 3.44 2.75 12.05
CA ARG A 171 2.46 3.01 11.00
C ARG A 171 1.16 2.28 11.28
N TYR A 172 0.05 2.91 10.87
CA TYR A 172 -1.28 2.30 10.86
C TYR A 172 -1.68 2.06 9.40
N ALA A 173 -2.41 0.97 9.13
CA ALA A 173 -2.99 0.71 7.83
C ALA A 173 -4.40 0.10 7.95
N SER A 174 -5.30 0.53 7.05
CA SER A 174 -6.58 -0.15 6.83
C SER A 174 -6.35 -1.33 5.89
N VAL A 175 -6.93 -2.48 6.22
CA VAL A 175 -6.85 -3.71 5.42
C VAL A 175 -8.24 -4.34 5.33
N GLU A 176 -8.58 -4.97 4.21
CA GLU A 176 -9.87 -5.67 4.08
C GLU A 176 -10.07 -6.69 5.22
N LYS A 177 -11.30 -6.70 5.75
CA LYS A 177 -11.67 -7.47 6.94
C LYS A 177 -11.36 -8.97 6.81
N GLY A 178 -10.73 -9.53 7.83
CA GLY A 178 -10.41 -10.96 7.90
C GLY A 178 -9.09 -11.37 7.24
N GLN A 179 -8.49 -10.55 6.36
CA GLN A 179 -7.25 -10.89 5.66
C GLN A 179 -6.06 -11.16 6.60
N LEU A 180 -6.02 -10.45 7.74
CA LEU A 180 -4.91 -10.50 8.70
C LEU A 180 -5.18 -11.39 9.93
N GLN A 181 -6.41 -11.87 10.12
CA GLN A 181 -6.79 -12.58 11.35
C GLN A 181 -6.10 -13.94 11.43
N GLY A 182 -5.49 -14.23 12.60
CA GLY A 182 -4.74 -15.47 12.83
C GLY A 182 -3.39 -15.58 12.11
N LYS A 183 -3.01 -14.62 11.27
CA LYS A 183 -1.70 -14.62 10.60
C LYS A 183 -0.56 -14.38 11.59
N LYS A 184 0.61 -14.94 11.28
CA LYS A 184 1.90 -14.58 11.86
C LYS A 184 2.56 -13.54 10.95
N PHE A 185 3.41 -12.70 11.54
CA PHE A 185 4.06 -11.61 10.83
C PHE A 185 5.58 -11.69 10.93
N LEU A 186 6.25 -11.30 9.85
CA LEU A 186 7.64 -10.85 9.86
C LEU A 186 7.68 -9.43 9.28
N VAL A 187 8.67 -8.65 9.68
CA VAL A 187 8.88 -7.28 9.18
C VAL A 187 10.28 -7.20 8.57
N GLU A 188 10.34 -6.60 7.38
CA GLU A 188 11.55 -6.48 6.59
C GLU A 188 11.58 -5.08 5.96
N THR A 189 12.75 -4.43 5.90
CA THR A 189 12.87 -3.16 5.19
C THR A 189 12.86 -3.39 3.67
N VAL A 190 12.66 -2.33 2.88
CA VAL A 190 12.78 -2.41 1.40
C VAL A 190 14.18 -2.82 0.93
N GLU A 191 15.21 -2.69 1.77
CA GLU A 191 16.57 -3.17 1.55
C GLU A 191 16.81 -4.63 2.00
N GLY A 192 15.77 -5.33 2.49
CA GLY A 192 15.86 -6.72 2.93
C GLY A 192 16.33 -6.91 4.38
N GLU A 193 16.43 -5.85 5.19
CA GLU A 193 16.84 -5.96 6.59
C GLU A 193 15.67 -6.42 7.47
N LYS A 194 15.86 -7.48 8.26
CA LYS A 194 14.84 -7.97 9.20
C LYS A 194 14.71 -7.02 10.39
N VAL A 195 13.50 -6.53 10.64
CA VAL A 195 13.20 -5.58 11.71
C VAL A 195 12.61 -6.32 12.91
N ASP A 196 13.22 -6.20 14.08
CA ASP A 196 12.61 -6.67 15.33
C ASP A 196 11.59 -5.65 15.84
N VAL A 197 10.30 -6.00 15.74
CA VAL A 197 9.21 -5.22 16.33
C VAL A 197 9.18 -5.27 17.86
N GLY A 198 10.02 -6.08 18.52
CA GLY A 198 10.12 -6.13 19.98
C GLY A 198 9.06 -6.99 20.66
N THR A 199 8.46 -7.95 19.93
CA THR A 199 7.59 -8.95 20.55
C THR A 199 8.40 -10.01 21.27
N ASN A 200 8.00 -10.39 22.49
CA ASN A 200 8.55 -11.57 23.17
C ASN A 200 7.99 -12.87 22.53
N VAL A 201 8.38 -13.16 21.29
CA VAL A 201 8.20 -14.46 20.64
C VAL A 201 9.54 -14.91 20.08
N LYS A 202 10.29 -15.67 20.88
CA LYS A 202 11.50 -16.35 20.40
C LYS A 202 11.10 -17.37 19.34
N THR A 203 11.39 -17.09 18.07
CA THR A 203 11.13 -17.98 16.93
C THR A 203 12.09 -19.19 16.83
N SER A 204 12.70 -19.57 17.95
CA SER A 204 13.64 -20.70 18.05
C SER A 204 12.99 -22.09 18.06
N GLU A 205 11.68 -22.20 17.81
CA GLU A 205 10.92 -23.46 17.83
C GLU A 205 10.18 -23.77 16.52
N ILE A 206 10.62 -23.22 15.38
CA ILE A 206 10.15 -23.62 14.03
C ILE A 206 11.26 -24.33 13.22
N SER A 207 12.09 -25.11 13.91
CA SER A 207 12.97 -26.12 13.30
C SER A 207 13.19 -27.24 14.32
N GLY A 208 12.36 -28.28 14.24
CA GLY A 208 12.32 -29.32 15.27
C GLY A 208 11.21 -30.38 15.13
N SER A 209 10.69 -30.61 13.93
CA SER A 209 9.72 -31.69 13.68
C SER A 209 10.04 -32.42 12.37
N ALA A 210 11.23 -33.02 12.33
CA ALA A 210 11.57 -34.08 11.39
C ALA A 210 12.33 -35.18 12.15
N GLU A 211 11.81 -36.41 12.05
CA GLU A 211 12.45 -37.68 12.40
C GLU A 211 12.86 -37.93 13.88
N GLN A 212 11.97 -38.59 14.64
CA GLN A 212 12.18 -39.98 15.07
C GLN A 212 10.88 -40.63 15.56
#